data_AF-A0A7K0UNW8-F1
#
_entry.id   AF-A0A7K0UNW8-F1
#
_cell.length_a   1.000
_cell.length_b   1.000
_cell.length_c   1.000
_cell.angle_alpha   90.00
_cell.angle_beta   90.00
_cell.angle_gamma   90.00
#
_symmetry.space_group_name_H-M   'P 1'
#
loop_
_entity.id
_entity.type
_entity.pdbx_description
1 polymer ?
#
loop_
_entity_poly.entity_id
_entity_poly.type
_entity_poly.pdbx_seq_one_letter_code
_entity_poly.pdbx_strand_id
1 'polypeptide(L)'
;MHVIACPRYPVKKLIGLLPVKYIEALEQNQQISSCCRHPENHDIEAWKSNEDEKVPDIYKFHCQCGKVHTRFCVGGGDVRPFWEIA
;
A
#
# COMPACT_ATOMS: atom_id res chain seq x y z
N MET A 1 -2.34 -19.99 -8.19
CA MET A 1 -2.78 -18.64 -7.77
C MET A 1 -1.83 -17.66 -8.42
N HIS A 2 -2.27 -16.97 -9.48
CA HIS A 2 -1.44 -15.97 -10.16
C HIS A 2 -1.62 -14.65 -9.44
N VAL A 3 -0.64 -14.26 -8.63
CA VAL A 3 -0.64 -12.93 -8.01
C VAL A 3 0.03 -11.98 -8.97
N ILE A 4 -0.69 -10.94 -9.38
CA ILE A 4 -0.22 -9.95 -10.34
C ILE A 4 0.26 -8.75 -9.55
N ALA A 5 1.57 -8.53 -9.59
CA ALA A 5 2.22 -7.41 -8.93
C ALA A 5 2.26 -6.21 -9.87
N CYS A 6 1.66 -5.10 -9.46
CA CYS A 6 1.82 -3.82 -10.12
C CYS A 6 3.22 -3.25 -9.84
N PRO A 7 3.81 -2.49 -10.78
CA PRO A 7 5.03 -1.73 -10.56
C PRO A 7 4.99 -0.91 -9.27
N ARG A 8 6.16 -0.78 -8.62
CA ARG A 8 6.30 0.04 -7.41
C ARG A 8 6.10 1.52 -7.74
N TYR A 9 5.44 2.23 -6.83
CA TYR A 9 5.22 3.67 -6.97
C TYR A 9 5.46 4.41 -5.65
N PRO A 10 6.04 5.64 -5.66
CA PRO A 10 6.31 6.35 -4.42
C PRO A 10 5.03 6.73 -3.66
N VAL A 11 4.95 6.35 -2.38
CA VAL A 11 3.77 6.64 -1.53
C VAL A 11 3.52 8.12 -1.39
N LYS A 12 4.58 8.95 -1.35
CA LYS A 12 4.46 10.42 -1.30
C LYS A 12 3.59 11.03 -2.41
N LYS A 13 3.48 10.35 -3.56
CA LYS A 13 2.64 10.79 -4.68
C LYS A 13 1.19 10.30 -4.59
N LEU A 14 0.91 9.39 -3.65
CA LEU A 14 -0.37 8.70 -3.46
C LEU A 14 -1.01 8.95 -2.10
N ILE A 15 -0.43 9.78 -1.21
CA ILE A 15 -0.93 9.98 0.16
C ILE A 15 -2.43 10.34 0.19
N GLY A 16 -2.90 11.21 -0.71
CA GLY A 16 -4.32 11.59 -0.79
C GLY A 16 -5.22 10.58 -1.50
N LEU A 17 -4.64 9.57 -2.14
CA LEU A 17 -5.38 8.50 -2.80
C LEU A 17 -5.48 7.29 -1.88
N LEU A 18 -4.44 6.93 -1.15
CA LEU A 18 -4.44 5.73 -0.31
C LEU A 18 -5.46 5.82 0.83
N PRO A 19 -6.05 4.68 1.27
CA PRO A 19 -6.95 4.69 2.41
C PRO A 19 -6.23 5.20 3.65
N VAL A 20 -6.80 6.22 4.30
CA VAL A 20 -6.23 6.92 5.47
C VAL A 20 -5.79 5.92 6.55
N LYS A 21 -6.60 4.90 6.83
CA LYS A 21 -6.31 3.83 7.80
C LYS A 21 -4.97 3.11 7.56
N TYR A 22 -4.49 3.02 6.32
CA TYR A 22 -3.21 2.37 6.02
C TYR A 22 -2.02 3.29 6.29
N ILE A 23 -2.20 4.59 6.08
CA ILE A 23 -1.22 5.63 6.42
C ILE A 23 -1.11 5.75 7.94
N GLU A 24 -2.23 5.88 8.64
CA GLU A 24 -2.28 5.93 10.11
C GLU A 24 -1.66 4.68 10.74
N ALA A 25 -1.87 3.49 10.15
CA ALA A 25 -1.27 2.25 10.63
C ALA A 25 0.25 2.17 10.46
N LEU A 26 0.87 3.05 9.66
CA LEU A 26 2.32 3.24 9.63
C LEU A 26 2.73 4.28 10.68
N GLU A 27 2.10 5.45 10.67
CA GLU A 27 2.45 6.59 11.53
C GLU A 27 2.30 6.29 13.02
N GLN A 28 1.21 5.62 13.40
CA GLN A 28 0.86 5.39 14.81
C GLN A 28 1.50 4.12 15.39
N ASN A 29 2.13 3.28 14.55
CA ASN A 29 2.69 2.01 15.00
C ASN A 29 4.04 2.22 15.72
N GLN A 30 4.02 2.22 17.04
CA GLN A 30 5.24 2.37 17.85
C GLN A 30 6.17 1.14 17.83
N GLN A 31 5.68 -0.01 17.33
CA GLN A 31 6.46 -1.26 17.28
C GLN A 31 7.38 -1.34 16.06
N ILE A 32 7.22 -0.45 15.07
CA ILE A 32 8.10 -0.37 13.90
C ILE A 32 9.16 0.72 14.07
N SER A 33 10.24 0.57 13.30
CA SER A 33 11.34 1.53 13.27
C SER A 33 10.83 2.92 12.92
N SER A 34 11.46 3.96 13.49
CA SER A 34 11.05 5.35 13.28
C SER A 34 10.91 5.70 11.79
N CYS A 35 11.87 5.31 10.96
CA CYS A 35 11.83 5.55 9.51
C CYS A 35 10.62 4.91 8.80
N CYS A 36 10.08 3.80 9.32
CA CYS A 36 8.92 3.10 8.77
C CYS A 36 7.59 3.78 9.15
N ARG A 37 7.61 4.71 10.10
CA ARG A 37 6.43 5.49 10.49
C ARG A 37 6.18 6.69 9.59
N HIS A 38 7.09 6.94 8.65
CA HIS A 38 7.05 8.03 7.69
C HIS A 38 6.59 7.50 6.33
N PRO A 39 5.30 7.63 5.97
CA PRO A 39 4.74 7.10 4.73
C PRO A 39 5.51 7.55 3.48
N GLU A 40 6.03 8.78 3.47
CA GLU A 40 6.84 9.36 2.41
C GLU A 40 8.14 8.62 2.11
N ASN A 41 8.64 7.81 3.06
CA ASN A 41 9.83 6.98 2.92
C ASN A 41 9.54 5.60 2.31
N HIS A 42 8.33 5.38 1.79
CA HIS A 42 7.91 4.10 1.23
C HIS A 42 7.60 4.19 -0.26
N ASP A 43 7.90 3.10 -0.95
CA ASP A 43 7.28 2.77 -2.24
C ASP A 43 6.15 1.76 -1.99
N ILE A 44 5.04 1.87 -2.72
CA ILE A 44 3.94 0.92 -2.62
C ILE A 44 3.91 -0.01 -3.83
N GLU A 45 3.62 -1.27 -3.58
CA GLU A 45 3.38 -2.30 -4.58
C GLU A 45 1.99 -2.88 -4.32
N ALA A 46 1.16 -2.92 -5.36
CA ALA A 46 -0.21 -3.42 -5.30
C ALA A 46 -0.27 -4.80 -5.93
N TRP A 47 -0.84 -5.77 -5.22
CA TRP A 47 -0.97 -7.15 -5.69
C TRP A 47 -2.45 -7.50 -5.82
N LYS A 48 -2.83 -8.10 -6.96
CA LYS A 48 -4.20 -8.52 -7.28
C LYS A 48 -4.24 -10.00 -7.68
N SER A 49 -5.35 -10.66 -7.39
CA SER A 49 -5.56 -12.08 -7.69
C SER A 49 -6.12 -12.31 -9.09
N ASN A 50 -6.73 -11.28 -9.69
CA ASN A 50 -7.24 -11.29 -11.06
C ASN A 50 -6.95 -9.95 -11.78
N GLU A 51 -6.71 -9.97 -13.08
CA GLU A 51 -6.49 -8.76 -13.88
C GLU A 51 -7.72 -7.85 -13.91
N ASP A 52 -8.90 -8.45 -13.96
CA ASP A 52 -10.20 -7.77 -14.03
C ASP A 52 -10.59 -7.05 -12.74
N GLU A 53 -9.89 -7.33 -11.63
CA GLU A 53 -10.10 -6.63 -10.38
C GLU A 53 -9.53 -5.22 -10.46
N LYS A 54 -10.44 -4.23 -10.37
CA LYS A 54 -10.09 -2.81 -10.34
C LYS A 54 -9.32 -2.39 -9.08
N VAL A 55 -9.34 -3.24 -8.06
CA VAL A 55 -8.80 -2.95 -6.73
C VAL A 55 -7.84 -4.07 -6.33
N PRO A 56 -6.69 -3.75 -5.74
CA PRO A 56 -5.76 -4.76 -5.30
C PRO A 56 -6.21 -5.43 -4.01
N ASP A 57 -5.78 -6.67 -3.83
CA ASP A 57 -5.99 -7.47 -2.61
C ASP A 57 -5.00 -7.10 -1.51
N ILE A 58 -3.79 -6.72 -1.91
CA ILE A 58 -2.69 -6.49 -0.98
C ILE A 58 -1.93 -5.24 -1.41
N TYR A 59 -1.65 -4.38 -0.43
CA TYR A 59 -0.65 -3.34 -0.55
C TYR A 59 0.61 -3.71 0.23
N LYS A 60 1.76 -3.57 -0.39
CA LYS A 60 3.07 -3.71 0.23
C LYS A 60 3.80 -2.39 0.22
N PHE A 61 4.11 -1.88 1.40
CA PHE A 61 4.87 -0.65 1.60
C PHE A 61 6.33 -1.00 1.85
N HIS A 62 7.17 -0.75 0.85
CA HIS A 62 8.60 -0.97 0.87
C HIS A 62 9.30 0.27 1.41
N CYS A 63 9.76 0.21 2.66
CA CYS A 63 10.53 1.28 3.27
C CYS A 63 11.95 1.31 2.71
N GLN A 64 12.55 2.49 2.60
CA GLN A 64 13.97 2.65 2.24
C GLN A 64 14.94 1.91 3.15
N CYS A 65 14.55 1.58 4.39
CA CYS A 65 15.36 0.76 5.30
C CYS A 65 15.36 -0.75 4.97
N GLY A 66 14.68 -1.16 3.90
CA GLY A 66 14.57 -2.56 3.45
C GLY A 66 13.44 -3.35 4.10
N LYS A 67 12.71 -2.77 5.07
CA LYS A 67 11.53 -3.39 5.67
C LYS A 67 10.30 -3.25 4.76
N VAL A 68 9.43 -4.24 4.80
CA VAL A 68 8.18 -4.27 4.02
C VAL A 68 6.99 -4.40 4.97
N HIS A 69 6.03 -3.48 4.85
CA HIS A 69 4.80 -3.50 5.63
C HIS A 69 3.64 -3.90 4.73
N THR A 70 2.97 -4.99 5.07
CA THR A 70 1.88 -5.54 4.25
C THR A 70 0.52 -5.14 4.82
N ARG A 71 -0.42 -4.79 3.95
CA ARG A 71 -1.81 -4.48 4.28
C ARG A 71 -2.72 -5.28 3.36
N PHE A 72 -3.69 -5.96 3.96
CA PHE A 72 -4.71 -6.71 3.24
C PHE A 72 -5.92 -5.80 3.02
N CYS A 73 -6.48 -5.85 1.81
CA CYS A 73 -7.67 -5.12 1.39
C CYS A 73 -8.95 -5.95 1.54
N VAL A 74 -8.89 -7.06 2.29
CA VAL A 74 -9.99 -7.99 2.52
C VAL A 74 -11.00 -7.39 3.51
N GLY A 75 -12.28 -7.36 3.13
CA GLY A 75 -13.38 -6.79 3.93
C GLY A 75 -13.93 -5.50 3.31
N GLY A 76 -15.04 -5.60 2.58
CA GLY A 76 -15.73 -4.46 1.97
C GLY A 76 -16.25 -3.49 3.03
N GLY A 77 -15.70 -2.27 3.04
CA GLY A 77 -16.14 -1.21 3.94
C GLY A 77 -16.17 0.14 3.26
N ASP A 78 -15.06 0.58 2.66
CA ASP A 78 -14.95 1.98 2.24
C ASP A 78 -14.38 2.14 0.84
N VAL A 79 -14.80 3.23 0.19
CA VAL A 79 -14.35 3.72 -1.11
C VAL A 79 -12.88 3.41 -1.32
N ARG A 80 -12.61 2.60 -2.35
CA ARG A 80 -11.29 2.02 -2.60
C ARG A 80 -10.58 2.83 -3.68
N PRO A 81 -9.38 3.34 -3.43
CA PRO A 81 -8.64 4.06 -4.44
C PRO A 81 -8.15 3.11 -5.52
N PHE A 82 -8.42 3.50 -6.77
CA PHE A 82 -7.85 2.91 -7.97
C PHE A 82 -6.84 3.90 -8.55
N TRP A 83 -5.80 3.41 -9.22
CA TRP A 83 -4.95 4.24 -10.07
C TRP A 83 -4.69 3.51 -11.37
N GLU A 84 -4.86 4.23 -12.48
CA GLU A 84 -4.46 3.75 -13.80
C GLU A 84 -2.95 3.90 -13.94
N ILE A 85 -2.30 2.82 -14.37
CA ILE A 85 -0.90 2.83 -14.75
C ILE A 85 -0.87 3.29 -16.21
N ALA A 86 -0.34 4.50 -16.44
CA ALA A 86 -0.07 5.03 -17.78
C ALA A 86 1.19 4.40 -18.38
#